data_AF-A0AAP9U6L1-F1
#
_entry.id   AF-A0AAP9U6L1-F1
#
_cell.length_a   1.000
_cell.length_b   1.000
_cell.length_c   1.000
_cell.angle_alpha   90.00
_cell.angle_beta   90.00
_cell.angle_gamma   90.00
#
_symmetry.space_group_name_H-M   'P 1'
#
loop_
_entity.id
_entity.type
_entity.pdbx_description
1 polymer ?
#
loop_
_entity_poly.entity_id
_entity_poly.type
_entity_poly.pdbx_seq_one_letter_code
_entity_poly.pdbx_strand_id
1 'polypeptide(L)'
;MADRIAVDTIRGYFYQFDLTILSILKLKSLDESVEIECIEDIDIRTATDVTATQCKYYAKTEYNHSVIKDAIKYMLSHFKETLVGTKPKILYTIYGHYASGQEKLDVEIDIDFLKKHFLTYTKEKVTYYHHQDLQLTDANLEEFLKRLTINIKAVDFDTQYRELIDILQTTFNTKSFPAEYFYYNNSLAVIRELSIETTQTNRSITKRDFLRRINTSSILFNEWFVEKKGKKAHFAALRNEYFSEVNISPFERFFLVEIDPDFYVRYELKNLLFEISRKWSKLSKREPSPFCPYIYVKGVTDCELLALKNELSIEGFKITDGHDFHGAEFNCQSIILRATHGNGIKLKVLNTLQNVIATIDTITKTRRIYQFHIGPSFFAYDKPAVQHVKIQVEQFSDIKLII
;
A
#
# COMPACT_ATOMS: atom_id res chain seq x y z
N MET A 1 -38.92 10.96 24.04
CA MET A 1 -37.74 10.08 23.96
C MET A 1 -37.19 10.22 22.56
N ALA A 2 -35.99 10.78 22.40
CA ALA A 2 -35.34 10.79 21.09
C ALA A 2 -35.08 9.33 20.72
N ASP A 3 -35.56 8.93 19.55
CA ASP A 3 -35.39 7.59 19.02
C ASP A 3 -33.88 7.32 18.91
N ARG A 4 -33.35 6.45 19.77
CA ARG A 4 -31.90 6.13 19.83
C ARG A 4 -31.54 5.17 18.70
N ILE A 5 -31.82 5.58 17.47
CA ILE A 5 -31.42 4.85 16.27
C ILE A 5 -29.97 5.25 15.97
N ALA A 6 -29.06 4.28 15.92
CA ALA A 6 -27.63 4.51 15.67
C ALA A 6 -27.30 5.03 14.25
N VAL A 7 -28.29 5.18 13.38
CA VAL A 7 -28.12 5.56 11.96
C VAL A 7 -27.34 6.86 11.80
N ASP A 8 -27.63 7.89 12.60
CA ASP A 8 -26.97 9.19 12.47
C ASP A 8 -25.51 9.13 12.92
N THR A 9 -25.21 8.35 13.98
CA THR A 9 -23.84 8.10 14.44
C THR A 9 -23.05 7.30 13.41
N ILE A 10 -23.65 6.24 12.85
CA ILE A 10 -23.03 5.43 11.79
C ILE A 10 -22.73 6.28 10.55
N ARG A 11 -23.70 7.11 10.12
CA ARG A 11 -23.51 8.04 8.99
C ARG A 11 -22.40 9.05 9.28
N GLY A 12 -22.26 9.51 10.52
CA GLY A 12 -21.14 10.35 10.94
C GLY A 12 -19.78 9.68 10.76
N TYR A 13 -19.64 8.40 11.16
CA TYR A 13 -18.40 7.65 10.94
C TYR A 13 -18.08 7.45 9.47
N PHE A 14 -19.07 7.08 8.64
CA PHE A 14 -18.84 6.98 7.19
C PHE A 14 -18.48 8.33 6.58
N TYR A 15 -19.11 9.43 7.00
CA TYR A 15 -18.76 10.77 6.53
C TYR A 15 -17.30 11.12 6.84
N GLN A 16 -16.82 10.78 8.04
CA GLN A 16 -15.42 10.97 8.43
C GLN A 16 -14.47 10.07 7.60
N PHE A 17 -14.82 8.79 7.41
CA PHE A 17 -14.00 7.88 6.60
C PHE A 17 -13.94 8.32 5.13
N ASP A 18 -15.05 8.74 4.56
CA ASP A 18 -15.11 9.28 3.21
C ASP A 18 -14.25 10.54 3.08
N LEU A 19 -14.30 11.44 4.07
CA LEU A 19 -13.46 12.63 4.11
C LEU A 19 -11.96 12.28 4.24
N THR A 20 -11.64 11.23 5.00
CA THR A 20 -10.28 10.72 5.14
C THR A 20 -9.76 10.21 3.79
N ILE A 21 -10.55 9.38 3.09
CA ILE A 21 -10.22 8.85 1.77
C ILE A 21 -10.01 9.99 0.77
N LEU A 22 -10.96 10.95 0.73
CA LEU A 22 -10.86 12.14 -0.10
C LEU A 22 -9.59 12.94 0.18
N SER A 23 -9.25 13.13 1.47
CA SER A 23 -8.05 13.85 1.88
C SER A 23 -6.78 13.17 1.36
N ILE A 24 -6.69 11.85 1.48
CA ILE A 24 -5.56 11.06 0.94
C ILE A 24 -5.49 11.17 -0.59
N LEU A 25 -6.62 10.99 -1.29
CA LEU A 25 -6.66 11.01 -2.75
C LEU A 25 -6.30 12.40 -3.31
N LYS A 26 -6.64 13.47 -2.60
CA LYS A 26 -6.34 14.87 -2.98
C LYS A 26 -4.93 15.33 -2.64
N LEU A 27 -4.13 14.56 -1.89
CA LEU A 27 -2.71 14.87 -1.67
C LEU A 27 -1.97 15.05 -3.00
N LYS A 28 -1.07 16.03 -3.07
CA LYS A 28 -0.39 16.37 -4.32
C LYS A 28 0.75 15.42 -4.60
N SER A 29 1.51 15.08 -3.56
CA SER A 29 2.63 14.14 -3.65
C SER A 29 2.24 12.76 -3.14
N LEU A 30 2.90 11.73 -3.69
CA LEU A 30 2.74 10.34 -3.28
C LEU A 30 3.35 10.04 -1.90
N ASP A 31 4.28 10.87 -1.46
CA ASP A 31 4.99 10.75 -0.18
C ASP A 31 4.29 11.49 0.98
N GLU A 32 3.30 12.33 0.67
CA GLU A 32 2.45 12.95 1.68
C GLU A 32 1.55 11.89 2.35
N SER A 33 1.11 12.18 3.56
CA SER A 33 0.40 11.20 4.39
C SER A 33 -0.79 11.81 5.12
N VAL A 34 -1.68 10.92 5.56
CA VAL A 34 -2.77 11.24 6.49
C VAL A 34 -2.64 10.34 7.70
N GLU A 35 -2.82 10.92 8.88
CA GLU A 35 -3.00 10.21 10.14
C GLU A 35 -4.47 10.25 10.54
N ILE A 36 -4.95 9.14 11.11
CA ILE A 36 -6.37 8.92 11.37
C ILE A 36 -6.55 8.81 12.88
N GLU A 37 -7.49 9.57 13.45
CA GLU A 37 -7.79 9.56 14.89
C GLU A 37 -6.53 9.83 15.75
N CYS A 38 -5.83 10.93 15.46
CA CYS A 38 -4.56 11.28 16.08
C CYS A 38 -4.66 12.56 16.93
N ILE A 39 -4.33 13.73 16.37
CA ILE A 39 -4.54 15.02 17.02
C ILE A 39 -6.02 15.36 16.94
N GLU A 40 -6.57 15.33 15.73
CA GLU A 40 -8.00 15.35 15.48
C GLU A 40 -8.39 14.10 14.66
N ASP A 41 -9.63 14.06 14.16
CA ASP A 41 -10.16 12.94 13.39
C ASP A 41 -9.30 12.60 12.15
N ILE A 42 -8.76 13.63 11.48
CA ILE A 42 -7.98 13.52 10.24
C ILE A 42 -6.82 14.53 10.25
N ASP A 43 -5.58 14.07 10.32
CA ASP A 43 -4.41 14.94 10.28
C ASP A 43 -3.63 14.77 8.97
N ILE A 44 -3.63 15.82 8.14
CA ILE A 44 -2.99 15.83 6.84
C ILE A 44 -1.55 16.33 7.00
N ARG A 45 -0.57 15.54 6.55
CA ARG A 45 0.85 15.91 6.56
C ARG A 45 1.37 16.10 5.14
N THR A 46 1.70 17.35 4.82
CA THR A 46 2.39 17.71 3.58
C THR A 46 3.89 17.88 3.83
N ALA A 47 4.65 18.24 2.79
CA ALA A 47 6.06 18.57 2.94
C ALA A 47 6.31 19.83 3.80
N THR A 48 5.32 20.71 3.93
CA THR A 48 5.46 22.02 4.59
C THR A 48 4.69 22.11 5.90
N ASP A 49 3.50 21.51 5.95
CA ASP A 49 2.52 21.78 7.00
C ASP A 49 1.84 20.50 7.47
N VAL A 50 1.27 20.61 8.67
CA VAL A 50 0.38 19.61 9.24
C VAL A 50 -0.93 20.30 9.53
N THR A 51 -2.04 19.75 9.03
CA THR A 51 -3.38 20.27 9.26
C THR A 51 -4.22 19.24 9.97
N ALA A 52 -4.55 19.49 11.24
CA ALA A 52 -5.43 18.65 12.03
C ALA A 52 -6.88 19.06 11.81
N THR A 53 -7.70 18.12 11.33
CA THR A 53 -9.09 18.37 10.91
C THR A 53 -10.05 17.58 11.78
N GLN A 54 -10.92 18.28 12.49
CA GLN A 54 -12.05 17.70 13.19
C GLN A 54 -13.28 17.70 12.27
N CYS A 55 -13.88 16.54 12.10
CA CYS A 55 -15.10 16.31 11.34
C CYS A 55 -16.34 16.42 12.25
N LYS A 56 -17.41 17.08 11.78
CA LYS A 56 -18.69 17.20 12.48
C LYS A 56 -19.88 17.03 11.52
N TYR A 57 -20.53 15.89 11.55
CA TYR A 57 -21.69 15.64 10.68
C TYR A 57 -23.00 15.59 11.48
N TYR A 58 -23.79 16.67 11.39
CA TYR A 58 -25.08 16.79 12.07
C TYR A 58 -26.20 17.28 11.12
N ALA A 59 -26.41 16.53 10.04
CA ALA A 59 -27.31 16.87 8.93
C ALA A 59 -28.79 17.08 9.30
N LYS A 60 -29.22 16.73 10.52
CA LYS A 60 -30.60 16.93 11.01
C LYS A 60 -30.75 18.07 12.02
N THR A 61 -29.64 18.70 12.42
CA THR A 61 -29.66 19.72 13.46
C THR A 61 -29.23 21.07 12.91
N GLU A 62 -29.80 22.12 13.49
CA GLU A 62 -29.37 23.48 13.28
C GLU A 62 -28.02 23.72 13.98
N TYR A 63 -27.11 24.41 13.28
CA TYR A 63 -25.85 24.83 13.83
C TYR A 63 -26.04 25.84 14.98
N ASN A 64 -25.29 25.60 16.04
CA ASN A 64 -25.11 26.51 17.16
C ASN A 64 -23.64 26.44 17.59
N HIS A 65 -23.03 27.57 17.98
CA HIS A 65 -21.60 27.61 18.32
C HIS A 65 -21.16 26.54 19.35
N SER A 66 -22.07 26.12 20.24
CA SER A 66 -21.83 25.06 21.22
C SER A 66 -21.40 23.72 20.61
N VAL A 67 -21.83 23.40 19.38
CA VAL A 67 -21.57 22.08 18.77
C VAL A 67 -20.12 21.89 18.33
N ILE A 68 -19.39 22.98 18.11
CA ILE A 68 -17.95 22.95 17.77
C ILE A 68 -17.07 23.48 18.91
N LYS A 69 -17.70 23.90 20.01
CA LYS A 69 -17.05 24.55 21.14
C LYS A 69 -15.96 23.70 21.78
N ASP A 70 -16.27 22.43 22.04
CA ASP A 70 -15.32 21.52 22.66
C ASP A 70 -14.15 21.20 21.72
N ALA A 71 -14.39 21.06 20.42
CA ALA A 71 -13.32 20.89 19.45
C ALA A 71 -12.36 22.09 19.45
N ILE A 72 -12.88 23.32 19.39
CA ILE A 72 -12.05 24.53 19.43
C ILE A 72 -11.26 24.63 20.74
N LYS A 73 -11.85 24.23 21.88
CA LYS A 73 -11.13 24.17 23.16
C LYS A 73 -9.97 23.18 23.12
N TYR A 74 -10.17 21.99 22.57
CA TYR A 74 -9.10 20.99 22.45
C TYR A 74 -8.00 21.46 21.49
N MET A 75 -8.36 22.05 20.35
CA MET A 75 -7.43 22.69 19.43
C MET A 75 -6.61 23.79 20.12
N LEU A 76 -7.24 24.61 20.98
CA LEU A 76 -6.54 25.66 21.73
C LEU A 76 -5.59 25.09 22.79
N SER A 77 -6.01 24.02 23.49
CA SER A 77 -5.12 23.30 24.42
C SER A 77 -3.91 22.73 23.69
N HIS A 78 -4.12 22.10 22.52
CA HIS A 78 -3.03 21.62 21.69
C HIS A 78 -2.13 22.78 21.21
N PHE A 79 -2.72 23.91 20.80
CA PHE A 79 -1.98 25.10 20.39
C PHE A 79 -1.06 25.63 21.50
N LYS A 80 -1.51 25.62 22.77
CA LYS A 80 -0.67 25.99 23.92
C LYS A 80 0.60 25.14 23.98
N GLU A 81 0.50 23.84 23.76
CA GLU A 81 1.65 22.92 23.72
C GLU A 81 2.61 23.29 22.57
N THR A 82 2.08 23.74 21.43
CA THR A 82 2.92 24.22 20.30
C THR A 82 3.65 25.54 20.62
N LEU A 83 3.08 26.40 21.47
CA LEU A 83 3.73 27.64 21.91
C LEU A 83 4.87 27.39 22.91
N VAL A 84 4.69 26.40 23.80
CA VAL A 84 5.71 26.01 24.78
C VAL A 84 6.82 25.17 24.13
N GLY A 85 6.64 24.74 22.88
CA GLY A 85 7.62 23.99 22.11
C GLY A 85 7.62 22.48 22.39
N THR A 86 6.61 21.96 23.10
CA THR A 86 6.47 20.52 23.36
C THR A 86 5.89 19.77 22.17
N LYS A 87 5.20 20.47 21.25
CA LYS A 87 4.62 19.93 20.02
C LYS A 87 4.95 20.81 18.81
N PRO A 88 4.99 20.23 17.58
CA PRO A 88 5.25 21.00 16.37
C PRO A 88 4.11 21.99 16.10
N LYS A 89 4.42 23.07 15.37
CA LYS A 89 3.41 24.01 14.89
C LYS A 89 2.55 23.33 13.82
N ILE A 90 1.23 23.44 13.95
CA ILE A 90 0.25 22.87 13.04
C ILE A 90 -0.89 23.87 12.76
N LEU A 91 -1.66 23.58 11.72
CA LEU A 91 -2.92 24.24 11.37
C LEU A 91 -4.10 23.42 11.89
N TYR A 92 -5.23 24.09 12.16
CA TYR A 92 -6.45 23.46 12.67
C TYR A 92 -7.62 23.74 11.74
N THR A 93 -8.44 22.72 11.49
CA THR A 93 -9.64 22.86 10.67
C THR A 93 -10.85 22.21 11.34
N ILE A 94 -11.96 22.93 11.39
CA ILE A 94 -13.28 22.34 11.65
C ILE A 94 -13.97 22.12 10.30
N TYR A 95 -14.35 20.89 10.00
CA TYR A 95 -15.10 20.53 8.80
C TYR A 95 -16.47 19.97 9.21
N GLY A 96 -17.51 20.80 9.08
CA GLY A 96 -18.83 20.52 9.62
C GLY A 96 -19.97 20.73 8.63
N HIS A 97 -20.98 19.86 8.72
CA HIS A 97 -22.21 19.93 7.94
C HIS A 97 -23.44 19.88 8.87
N TYR A 98 -24.41 20.78 8.62
CA TYR A 98 -25.60 21.00 9.44
C TYR A 98 -26.82 21.26 8.55
N ALA A 99 -28.02 21.05 9.08
CA ALA A 99 -29.26 21.27 8.32
C ALA A 99 -29.51 22.76 7.99
N SER A 100 -29.16 23.64 8.92
CA SER A 100 -29.42 25.09 8.88
C SER A 100 -28.61 25.81 9.97
N GLY A 101 -28.74 27.13 10.09
CA GLY A 101 -28.16 27.91 11.20
C GLY A 101 -26.73 28.39 10.96
N GLN A 102 -26.12 28.04 9.82
CA GLN A 102 -24.73 28.38 9.52
C GLN A 102 -24.50 29.90 9.38
N GLU A 103 -25.55 30.66 9.09
CA GLU A 103 -25.51 32.12 9.03
C GLU A 103 -25.11 32.77 10.36
N LYS A 104 -25.25 32.06 11.49
CA LYS A 104 -24.79 32.52 12.80
C LYS A 104 -23.27 32.70 12.89
N LEU A 105 -22.51 32.08 11.98
CA LEU A 105 -21.06 32.24 11.87
C LEU A 105 -20.65 33.14 10.69
N ASP A 106 -21.60 33.82 10.03
CA ASP A 106 -21.30 34.81 8.97
C ASP A 106 -20.85 36.15 9.58
N VAL A 107 -19.97 36.08 10.58
CA VAL A 107 -19.34 37.20 11.28
C VAL A 107 -17.84 36.93 11.38
N GLU A 108 -17.04 38.00 11.41
CA GLU A 108 -15.61 37.86 11.64
C GLU A 108 -15.36 37.30 13.05
N ILE A 109 -14.54 36.25 13.13
CA ILE A 109 -14.20 35.59 14.39
C ILE A 109 -13.02 36.34 15.01
N ASP A 110 -13.33 37.42 15.72
CA ASP A 110 -12.35 38.14 16.51
C ASP A 110 -12.12 37.47 17.90
N ILE A 111 -11.23 38.08 18.69
CA ILE A 111 -10.86 37.57 20.02
C ILE A 111 -12.07 37.55 20.96
N ASP A 112 -12.91 38.57 20.92
CA ASP A 112 -14.07 38.71 21.81
C ASP A 112 -15.12 37.65 21.47
N PHE A 113 -15.36 37.41 20.18
CA PHE A 113 -16.21 36.34 19.69
C PHE A 113 -15.68 34.98 20.15
N LEU A 114 -14.39 34.71 19.92
CA LEU A 114 -13.73 33.47 20.34
C LEU A 114 -13.90 33.23 21.84
N LYS A 115 -13.58 34.22 22.68
CA LYS A 115 -13.71 34.14 24.13
C LYS A 115 -15.14 33.86 24.56
N LYS A 116 -16.10 34.65 24.05
CA LYS A 116 -17.50 34.59 24.44
C LYS A 116 -18.18 33.28 24.01
N HIS A 117 -18.03 32.90 22.74
CA HIS A 117 -18.81 31.82 22.16
C HIS A 117 -18.12 30.47 22.30
N PHE A 118 -16.79 30.41 22.21
CA PHE A 118 -16.04 29.15 22.19
C PHE A 118 -15.26 28.86 23.49
N LEU A 119 -14.70 29.86 24.16
CA LEU A 119 -13.80 29.62 25.30
C LEU A 119 -14.44 29.82 26.69
N THR A 120 -15.67 30.32 26.75
CA THR A 120 -16.41 30.51 28.02
C THR A 120 -17.49 29.45 28.18
N TYR A 121 -17.48 28.66 29.25
CA TYR A 121 -18.47 27.60 29.46
C TYR A 121 -18.87 27.47 30.94
N THR A 122 -20.07 26.96 31.19
CA THR A 122 -20.57 26.75 32.56
C THR A 122 -20.65 25.27 32.87
N LYS A 123 -19.99 24.84 33.95
CA LYS A 123 -20.06 23.48 34.50
C LYS A 123 -20.43 23.59 35.97
N GLU A 124 -21.44 22.84 36.42
CA GLU A 124 -21.88 22.83 37.82
C GLU A 124 -22.20 24.24 38.38
N LYS A 125 -22.84 25.09 37.56
CA LYS A 125 -23.16 26.51 37.86
C LYS A 125 -21.95 27.44 38.05
N VAL A 126 -20.74 26.98 37.75
CA VAL A 126 -19.52 27.79 37.74
C VAL A 126 -19.13 28.10 36.30
N THR A 127 -18.83 29.37 36.02
CA THR A 127 -18.34 29.82 34.70
C THR A 127 -16.83 29.71 34.64
N TYR A 128 -16.34 29.04 33.61
CA TYR A 128 -14.94 28.80 33.32
C TYR A 128 -14.54 29.54 32.04
N TYR A 129 -13.28 29.96 31.99
CA TYR A 129 -12.68 30.69 30.88
C TYR A 129 -11.43 29.96 30.41
N HIS A 130 -11.56 29.11 29.39
CA HIS A 130 -10.51 28.18 28.96
C HIS A 130 -9.18 28.87 28.63
N HIS A 131 -9.22 30.08 28.07
CA HIS A 131 -8.01 30.86 27.79
C HIS A 131 -7.26 31.32 29.04
N GLN A 132 -7.97 31.60 30.14
CA GLN A 132 -7.38 31.97 31.42
C GLN A 132 -6.77 30.74 32.10
N ASP A 133 -7.46 29.60 32.03
CA ASP A 133 -6.97 28.31 32.54
C ASP A 133 -5.64 27.91 31.87
N LEU A 134 -5.51 28.18 30.56
CA LEU A 134 -4.28 27.95 29.78
C LEU A 134 -3.24 29.08 29.88
N GLN A 135 -3.55 30.17 30.59
CA GLN A 135 -2.71 31.37 30.71
C GLN A 135 -2.26 31.90 29.34
N LEU A 136 -3.21 32.09 28.43
CA LEU A 136 -2.98 32.61 27.09
C LEU A 136 -3.31 34.10 27.02
N THR A 137 -2.43 34.89 26.39
CA THR A 137 -2.66 36.31 26.14
C THR A 137 -3.47 36.51 24.88
N ASP A 138 -4.03 37.72 24.69
CA ASP A 138 -4.78 38.08 23.48
C ASP A 138 -3.92 37.95 22.22
N ALA A 139 -2.63 38.31 22.28
CA ALA A 139 -1.69 38.08 21.19
C ALA A 139 -1.51 36.59 20.85
N ASN A 140 -1.60 35.69 21.84
CA ASN A 140 -1.60 34.25 21.57
C ASN A 140 -2.90 33.79 20.90
N LEU A 141 -4.04 34.37 21.28
CA LEU A 141 -5.33 34.05 20.67
C LEU A 141 -5.42 34.55 19.21
N GLU A 142 -4.86 35.72 18.90
CA GLU A 142 -4.71 36.18 17.51
C GLU A 142 -3.88 35.21 16.67
N GLU A 143 -2.77 34.72 17.22
CA GLU A 143 -1.93 33.74 16.53
C GLU A 143 -2.62 32.39 16.36
N PHE A 144 -3.46 31.98 17.31
CA PHE A 144 -4.31 30.80 17.16
C PHE A 144 -5.35 30.98 16.04
N LEU A 145 -6.03 32.13 15.99
CA LEU A 145 -7.01 32.43 14.95
C LEU A 145 -6.41 32.40 13.55
N LYS A 146 -5.16 32.87 13.38
CA LYS A 146 -4.44 32.76 12.08
C LYS A 146 -4.22 31.32 11.61
N ARG A 147 -4.24 30.34 12.52
CA ARG A 147 -4.04 28.91 12.23
C ARG A 147 -5.35 28.12 12.23
N LEU A 148 -6.48 28.74 12.59
CA LEU A 148 -7.78 28.08 12.68
C LEU A 148 -8.62 28.41 11.45
N THR A 149 -9.06 27.37 10.75
CA THR A 149 -10.07 27.48 9.69
C THR A 149 -11.35 26.80 10.14
N ILE A 150 -12.50 27.47 10.02
CA ILE A 150 -13.80 26.90 10.36
C ILE A 150 -14.67 26.85 9.11
N ASN A 151 -14.98 25.64 8.65
CA ASN A 151 -15.96 25.40 7.60
C ASN A 151 -17.16 24.65 8.17
N ILE A 152 -18.25 25.36 8.45
CA ILE A 152 -19.54 24.76 8.88
C ILE A 152 -20.54 24.59 7.73
N LYS A 153 -20.14 24.98 6.51
CA LYS A 153 -20.93 24.87 5.28
C LYS A 153 -20.34 23.77 4.38
N ALA A 154 -19.80 22.71 4.98
CA ALA A 154 -19.31 21.56 4.24
C ALA A 154 -20.44 20.87 3.47
N VAL A 155 -20.08 20.14 2.42
CA VAL A 155 -21.05 19.40 1.60
C VAL A 155 -21.72 18.28 2.40
N ASP A 156 -22.93 17.90 1.99
CA ASP A 156 -23.62 16.77 2.59
C ASP A 156 -22.94 15.43 2.24
N PHE A 157 -23.35 14.37 2.94
CA PHE A 157 -22.80 13.03 2.80
C PHE A 157 -22.91 12.47 1.38
N ASP A 158 -24.06 12.62 0.71
CA ASP A 158 -24.27 12.04 -0.61
C ASP A 158 -23.46 12.80 -1.67
N THR A 159 -23.30 14.11 -1.50
CA THR A 159 -22.41 14.91 -2.35
C THR A 159 -20.94 14.57 -2.15
N GLN A 160 -20.48 14.42 -0.91
CA GLN A 160 -19.11 14.00 -0.60
C GLN A 160 -18.82 12.62 -1.18
N TYR A 161 -19.75 11.69 -1.02
CA TYR A 161 -19.64 10.33 -1.56
C TYR A 161 -19.50 10.33 -3.09
N ARG A 162 -20.33 11.10 -3.81
CA ARG A 162 -20.21 11.24 -5.26
C ARG A 162 -18.84 11.78 -5.68
N GLU A 163 -18.36 12.84 -5.02
CA GLU A 163 -17.04 13.40 -5.29
C GLU A 163 -15.93 12.35 -5.09
N LEU A 164 -16.04 11.54 -4.04
CA LEU A 164 -15.10 10.45 -3.76
C LEU A 164 -15.07 9.45 -4.92
N ILE A 165 -16.24 8.99 -5.37
CA ILE A 165 -16.34 8.05 -6.49
C ILE A 165 -15.74 8.66 -7.77
N ASP A 166 -16.04 9.92 -8.08
CA ASP A 166 -15.49 10.62 -9.26
C ASP A 166 -13.95 10.69 -9.22
N ILE A 167 -13.37 10.96 -8.05
CA ILE A 167 -11.91 10.98 -7.87
C ILE A 167 -11.33 9.57 -8.02
N LEU A 168 -11.97 8.53 -7.50
CA LEU A 168 -11.52 7.15 -7.69
C LEU A 168 -11.57 6.73 -9.17
N GLN A 169 -12.64 7.09 -9.90
CA GLN A 169 -12.75 6.86 -11.33
C GLN A 169 -11.58 7.50 -12.09
N THR A 170 -11.27 8.76 -11.77
CA THR A 170 -10.17 9.49 -12.39
C THR A 170 -8.82 8.89 -12.03
N THR A 171 -8.61 8.54 -10.75
CA THR A 171 -7.34 8.02 -10.22
C THR A 171 -6.97 6.67 -10.84
N PHE A 172 -7.95 5.77 -11.01
CA PHE A 172 -7.72 4.42 -11.54
C PHE A 172 -8.12 4.25 -13.01
N ASN A 173 -8.51 5.34 -13.69
CA ASN A 173 -9.01 5.32 -15.06
C ASN A 173 -10.07 4.23 -15.27
N THR A 174 -11.10 4.24 -14.44
CA THR A 174 -12.12 3.18 -14.38
C THR A 174 -13.55 3.73 -14.46
N LYS A 175 -14.50 2.83 -14.67
CA LYS A 175 -15.93 3.13 -14.69
C LYS A 175 -16.48 3.25 -13.26
N SER A 176 -17.69 3.79 -13.13
CA SER A 176 -18.37 3.96 -11.84
C SER A 176 -18.49 2.65 -11.05
N PHE A 177 -18.86 1.55 -11.72
CA PHE A 177 -19.07 0.27 -11.04
C PHE A 177 -17.81 -0.24 -10.31
N PRO A 178 -16.62 -0.37 -10.94
CA PRO A 178 -15.41 -0.70 -10.18
C PRO A 178 -14.99 0.37 -9.17
N ALA A 179 -15.22 1.66 -9.43
CA ALA A 179 -14.89 2.71 -8.47
C ALA A 179 -15.67 2.54 -7.15
N GLU A 180 -16.99 2.31 -7.25
CA GLU A 180 -17.89 2.13 -6.11
C GLU A 180 -17.77 0.76 -5.45
N TYR A 181 -17.90 -0.33 -6.21
CA TYR A 181 -18.02 -1.66 -5.62
C TYR A 181 -16.68 -2.32 -5.31
N PHE A 182 -15.57 -1.82 -5.88
CA PHE A 182 -14.24 -2.37 -5.66
C PHE A 182 -13.32 -1.37 -4.94
N TYR A 183 -12.98 -0.24 -5.56
CA TYR A 183 -11.98 0.67 -4.99
C TYR A 183 -12.46 1.37 -3.71
N TYR A 184 -13.71 1.82 -3.66
CA TYR A 184 -14.27 2.43 -2.46
C TYR A 184 -14.37 1.44 -1.29
N ASN A 185 -14.87 0.22 -1.53
CA ASN A 185 -14.92 -0.82 -0.48
C ASN A 185 -13.53 -1.18 0.05
N ASN A 186 -12.53 -1.31 -0.83
CA ASN A 186 -11.14 -1.51 -0.39
C ASN A 186 -10.60 -0.31 0.40
N SER A 187 -10.96 0.91 0.00
CA SER A 187 -10.60 2.14 0.71
C SER A 187 -11.17 2.15 2.13
N LEU A 188 -12.46 1.86 2.28
CA LEU A 188 -13.11 1.71 3.59
C LEU A 188 -12.44 0.64 4.45
N ALA A 189 -12.07 -0.50 3.86
CA ALA A 189 -11.39 -1.56 4.59
C ALA A 189 -10.05 -1.09 5.17
N VAL A 190 -9.26 -0.36 4.36
CA VAL A 190 -7.97 0.23 4.79
C VAL A 190 -8.16 1.27 5.89
N ILE A 191 -9.09 2.22 5.72
CA ILE A 191 -9.33 3.26 6.73
C ILE A 191 -9.84 2.66 8.03
N ARG A 192 -10.77 1.70 7.96
CA ARG A 192 -11.27 0.98 9.14
C ARG A 192 -10.15 0.30 9.91
N GLU A 193 -9.25 -0.40 9.21
CA GLU A 193 -8.11 -1.09 9.82
C GLU A 193 -7.19 -0.11 10.57
N LEU A 194 -6.85 1.01 9.94
CA LEU A 194 -6.01 2.05 10.55
C LEU A 194 -6.72 2.72 11.74
N SER A 195 -8.02 2.96 11.65
CA SER A 195 -8.79 3.68 12.69
C SER A 195 -8.89 2.88 14.00
N ILE A 196 -8.86 1.54 13.93
CA ILE A 196 -8.96 0.67 15.11
C ILE A 196 -7.60 0.22 15.65
N GLU A 197 -6.50 0.64 15.01
CA GLU A 197 -5.15 0.26 15.45
C GLU A 197 -4.85 0.84 16.83
N THR A 198 -4.30 0.02 17.72
CA THR A 198 -4.02 0.40 19.11
C THR A 198 -2.89 1.41 19.23
N THR A 199 -1.88 1.30 18.36
CA THR A 199 -0.71 2.18 18.39
C THR A 199 -0.91 3.36 17.45
N GLN A 200 -0.97 4.57 18.00
CA GLN A 200 -1.26 5.80 17.23
C GLN A 200 -0.30 6.02 16.05
N THR A 201 1.00 5.72 16.20
CA THR A 201 2.00 5.88 15.12
C THR A 201 1.74 4.97 13.91
N ASN A 202 0.96 3.90 14.08
CA ASN A 202 0.59 2.97 13.02
C ASN A 202 -0.69 3.39 12.28
N ARG A 203 -1.35 4.48 12.71
CA ARG A 203 -2.55 5.04 12.05
C ARG A 203 -2.22 6.01 10.90
N SER A 204 -0.98 6.01 10.44
CA SER A 204 -0.50 6.85 9.34
C SER A 204 -0.46 6.06 8.04
N ILE A 205 -0.84 6.70 6.93
CA ILE A 205 -0.68 6.12 5.60
C ILE A 205 -0.29 7.17 4.57
N THR A 206 0.71 6.85 3.74
CA THR A 206 1.08 7.67 2.59
C THR A 206 0.09 7.49 1.45
N LYS A 207 -0.06 8.51 0.59
CA LYS A 207 -0.87 8.35 -0.63
C LYS A 207 -0.40 7.17 -1.48
N ARG A 208 0.91 6.95 -1.60
CA ARG A 208 1.48 5.81 -2.33
C ARG A 208 1.02 4.47 -1.77
N ASP A 209 1.15 4.29 -0.47
CA ASP A 209 0.82 3.01 0.17
C ASP A 209 -0.69 2.77 0.18
N PHE A 210 -1.50 3.83 0.34
CA PHE A 210 -2.94 3.76 0.21
C PHE A 210 -3.36 3.26 -1.18
N LEU A 211 -2.89 3.92 -2.26
CA LEU A 211 -3.20 3.52 -3.63
C LEU A 211 -2.76 2.09 -3.95
N ARG A 212 -1.62 1.66 -3.41
CA ARG A 212 -1.12 0.28 -3.55
C ARG A 212 -2.06 -0.72 -2.85
N ARG A 213 -2.46 -0.44 -1.61
CA ARG A 213 -3.31 -1.34 -0.81
C ARG A 213 -4.71 -1.51 -1.37
N ILE A 214 -5.29 -0.46 -1.95
CA ILE A 214 -6.66 -0.54 -2.48
C ILE A 214 -6.74 -1.15 -3.90
N ASN A 215 -5.61 -1.29 -4.59
CA ASN A 215 -5.55 -1.88 -5.93
C ASN A 215 -5.15 -3.37 -5.89
N THR A 216 -6.09 -4.22 -5.49
CA THR A 216 -5.94 -5.69 -5.44
C THR A 216 -6.56 -6.40 -6.65
N SER A 217 -6.78 -5.67 -7.75
CA SER A 217 -7.60 -6.11 -8.89
C SER A 217 -7.08 -7.39 -9.56
N SER A 218 -5.76 -7.56 -9.66
CA SER A 218 -5.14 -8.76 -10.22
C SER A 218 -5.38 -10.00 -9.37
N ILE A 219 -5.35 -9.87 -8.05
CA ILE A 219 -5.60 -10.96 -7.10
C ILE A 219 -7.04 -11.43 -7.26
N LEU A 220 -7.99 -10.49 -7.20
CA LEU A 220 -9.42 -10.81 -7.34
C LEU A 220 -9.74 -11.40 -8.71
N PHE A 221 -9.13 -10.90 -9.79
CA PHE A 221 -9.29 -11.45 -11.12
C PHE A 221 -8.84 -12.92 -11.18
N ASN A 222 -7.68 -13.24 -10.63
CA ASN A 222 -7.18 -14.61 -10.61
C ASN A 222 -8.10 -15.53 -9.81
N GLU A 223 -8.51 -15.12 -8.61
CA GLU A 223 -9.44 -15.89 -7.77
C GLU A 223 -10.77 -16.15 -8.48
N TRP A 224 -11.38 -15.11 -9.05
CA TRP A 224 -12.67 -15.22 -9.73
C TRP A 224 -12.55 -16.02 -11.03
N PHE A 225 -11.45 -15.87 -11.77
CA PHE A 225 -11.21 -16.64 -12.97
C PHE A 225 -11.07 -18.13 -12.62
N VAL A 226 -10.33 -18.46 -11.56
CA VAL A 226 -10.22 -19.83 -11.05
C VAL A 226 -11.59 -20.36 -10.62
N GLU A 227 -12.40 -19.59 -9.91
CA GLU A 227 -13.74 -19.99 -9.48
C GLU A 227 -14.68 -20.26 -10.67
N LYS A 228 -14.69 -19.38 -11.68
CA LYS A 228 -15.64 -19.46 -12.81
C LYS A 228 -15.20 -20.37 -13.96
N LYS A 229 -13.89 -20.51 -14.20
CA LYS A 229 -13.32 -21.27 -15.34
C LYS A 229 -12.54 -22.51 -14.93
N GLY A 230 -12.19 -22.63 -13.64
CA GLY A 230 -11.37 -23.71 -13.10
C GLY A 230 -9.87 -23.51 -13.30
N LYS A 231 -9.07 -24.04 -12.36
CA LYS A 231 -7.59 -23.93 -12.35
C LYS A 231 -6.92 -24.32 -13.66
N LYS A 232 -7.38 -25.40 -14.30
CA LYS A 232 -6.78 -25.91 -15.54
C LYS A 232 -6.86 -24.89 -16.69
N ALA A 233 -8.00 -24.22 -16.84
CA ALA A 233 -8.18 -23.21 -17.89
C ALA A 233 -7.33 -21.96 -17.60
N HIS A 234 -7.23 -21.57 -16.32
CA HIS A 234 -6.40 -20.45 -15.90
C HIS A 234 -4.92 -20.69 -16.20
N PHE A 235 -4.39 -21.83 -15.75
CA PHE A 235 -3.00 -22.19 -16.02
C PHE A 235 -2.70 -22.39 -17.51
N ALA A 236 -3.68 -22.86 -18.28
CA ALA A 236 -3.56 -22.92 -19.74
C ALA A 236 -3.49 -21.52 -20.39
N ALA A 237 -4.28 -20.55 -19.90
CA ALA A 237 -4.21 -19.18 -20.39
C ALA A 237 -2.85 -18.53 -20.07
N LEU A 238 -2.37 -18.65 -18.83
CA LEU A 238 -1.05 -18.15 -18.42
C LEU A 238 0.08 -18.81 -19.24
N ARG A 239 -0.02 -20.12 -19.46
CA ARG A 239 0.92 -20.83 -20.34
C ARG A 239 0.92 -20.26 -21.75
N ASN A 240 -0.26 -20.07 -22.33
CA ASN A 240 -0.41 -19.55 -23.68
C ASN A 240 0.13 -18.13 -23.84
N GLU A 241 -0.03 -17.29 -22.82
CA GLU A 241 0.42 -15.91 -22.85
C GLU A 241 1.95 -15.79 -22.68
N TYR A 242 2.55 -16.58 -21.79
CA TYR A 242 3.93 -16.35 -21.34
C TYR A 242 4.93 -17.46 -21.70
N PHE A 243 4.45 -18.68 -21.95
CA PHE A 243 5.28 -19.89 -22.01
C PHE A 243 5.07 -20.76 -23.26
N SER A 244 4.26 -20.32 -24.24
CA SER A 244 3.96 -21.06 -25.47
C SER A 244 4.79 -20.66 -26.70
N GLU A 245 5.96 -20.03 -26.51
CA GLU A 245 6.84 -19.63 -27.61
C GLU A 245 7.43 -20.84 -28.34
N VAL A 246 7.22 -20.91 -29.67
CA VAL A 246 7.91 -21.87 -30.55
C VAL A 246 9.29 -21.30 -30.90
N ASN A 247 10.35 -22.11 -30.83
CA ASN A 247 11.74 -21.69 -31.03
C ASN A 247 12.21 -20.64 -30.02
N ILE A 248 12.34 -21.09 -28.76
CA ILE A 248 12.76 -20.30 -27.61
C ILE A 248 14.04 -19.50 -27.91
N SER A 249 13.90 -18.18 -27.91
CA SER A 249 15.02 -17.25 -28.11
C SER A 249 15.99 -17.28 -26.92
N PRO A 250 17.29 -16.99 -27.12
CA PRO A 250 18.33 -17.04 -26.09
C PRO A 250 18.30 -15.85 -25.13
N PHE A 251 17.12 -15.54 -24.59
CA PHE A 251 16.92 -14.52 -23.56
C PHE A 251 17.33 -15.03 -22.19
N GLU A 252 17.82 -14.11 -21.36
CA GLU A 252 18.22 -14.39 -19.99
C GLU A 252 16.94 -14.38 -19.13
N ARG A 253 16.43 -15.59 -18.82
CA ARG A 253 15.16 -15.79 -18.11
C ARG A 253 15.40 -16.08 -16.64
N PHE A 254 14.75 -15.31 -15.77
CA PHE A 254 14.80 -15.44 -14.32
C PHE A 254 13.49 -16.02 -13.81
N PHE A 255 13.56 -17.16 -13.12
CA PHE A 255 12.43 -17.77 -12.43
C PHE A 255 12.59 -17.50 -10.93
N LEU A 256 11.74 -16.64 -10.37
CA LEU A 256 11.70 -16.37 -8.94
C LEU A 256 10.52 -17.12 -8.35
N VAL A 257 10.77 -18.05 -7.44
CA VAL A 257 9.75 -18.97 -6.93
C VAL A 257 9.60 -18.79 -5.43
N GLU A 258 8.40 -18.45 -4.97
CA GLU A 258 8.03 -18.50 -3.55
C GLU A 258 7.50 -19.88 -3.19
N ILE A 259 8.00 -20.41 -2.08
CA ILE A 259 7.54 -21.65 -1.49
C ILE A 259 7.11 -21.38 -0.06
N ASP A 260 5.95 -21.91 0.31
CA ASP A 260 5.54 -21.98 1.71
C ASP A 260 6.37 -23.06 2.43
N PRO A 261 7.14 -22.70 3.48
CA PRO A 261 7.96 -23.67 4.23
C PRO A 261 7.15 -24.85 4.76
N ASP A 262 5.88 -24.65 5.12
CA ASP A 262 5.03 -25.69 5.72
C ASP A 262 4.62 -26.78 4.70
N PHE A 263 4.64 -26.43 3.41
CA PHE A 263 4.30 -27.33 2.31
C PHE A 263 5.51 -27.71 1.44
N TYR A 264 6.72 -27.44 1.93
CA TYR A 264 7.95 -27.73 1.19
C TYR A 264 8.16 -29.24 1.01
N VAL A 265 8.39 -29.66 -0.23
CA VAL A 265 8.78 -31.03 -0.58
C VAL A 265 9.98 -30.98 -1.53
N ARG A 266 11.15 -31.47 -1.08
CA ARG A 266 12.40 -31.42 -1.85
C ARG A 266 12.28 -32.04 -3.24
N TYR A 267 11.67 -33.22 -3.33
CA TYR A 267 11.45 -33.92 -4.60
C TYR A 267 10.69 -33.06 -5.62
N GLU A 268 9.65 -32.36 -5.17
CA GLU A 268 8.83 -31.50 -6.03
C GLU A 268 9.63 -30.31 -6.56
N LEU A 269 10.44 -29.66 -5.70
CA LEU A 269 11.33 -28.57 -6.11
C LEU A 269 12.39 -29.08 -7.08
N LYS A 270 13.07 -30.19 -6.78
CA LYS A 270 14.06 -30.81 -7.68
C LYS A 270 13.47 -31.06 -9.07
N ASN A 271 12.27 -31.64 -9.12
CA ASN A 271 11.54 -31.84 -10.38
C ASN A 271 11.18 -30.53 -11.09
N LEU A 272 10.82 -29.47 -10.35
CA LEU A 272 10.59 -28.15 -10.95
C LEU A 272 11.87 -27.60 -11.60
N LEU A 273 13.02 -27.74 -10.94
CA LEU A 273 14.31 -27.31 -11.50
C LEU A 273 14.65 -28.06 -12.80
N PHE A 274 14.39 -29.36 -12.84
CA PHE A 274 14.54 -30.17 -14.05
C PHE A 274 13.61 -29.72 -15.16
N GLU A 275 12.33 -29.47 -14.86
CA GLU A 275 11.36 -28.99 -15.84
C GLU A 275 11.72 -27.61 -16.40
N ILE A 276 12.11 -26.68 -15.54
CA ILE A 276 12.58 -25.35 -15.96
C ILE A 276 13.80 -25.48 -16.87
N SER A 277 14.80 -26.27 -16.47
CA SER A 277 16.00 -26.46 -17.28
C SER A 277 15.71 -27.15 -18.61
N ARG A 278 14.88 -28.19 -18.61
CA ARG A 278 14.47 -28.94 -19.81
C ARG A 278 13.77 -28.05 -20.83
N LYS A 279 12.86 -27.19 -20.37
CA LYS A 279 12.08 -26.31 -21.26
C LYS A 279 12.86 -25.06 -21.66
N TRP A 280 13.64 -24.47 -20.76
CA TRP A 280 14.22 -23.13 -20.92
C TRP A 280 15.74 -23.12 -21.05
N SER A 281 16.36 -24.27 -21.34
CA SER A 281 17.79 -24.35 -21.71
C SER A 281 17.96 -25.00 -23.07
N LYS A 282 18.95 -24.52 -23.83
CA LYS A 282 19.33 -25.12 -25.11
C LYS A 282 20.85 -25.18 -25.19
N LEU A 283 21.40 -26.35 -24.88
CA LEU A 283 22.86 -26.58 -24.76
C LEU A 283 23.41 -27.50 -25.84
N SER A 284 22.64 -27.77 -26.90
CA SER A 284 23.08 -28.65 -27.98
C SER A 284 24.33 -28.08 -28.68
N LYS A 285 25.21 -28.95 -29.20
CA LYS A 285 26.37 -28.51 -30.00
C LYS A 285 26.01 -27.69 -31.24
N ARG A 286 24.76 -27.83 -31.71
CA ARG A 286 24.23 -27.16 -32.91
C ARG A 286 23.58 -25.81 -32.61
N GLU A 287 23.42 -25.45 -31.35
CA GLU A 287 22.82 -24.18 -30.97
C GLU A 287 23.87 -23.07 -31.02
N PRO A 288 23.78 -22.08 -31.92
CA PRO A 288 24.77 -21.01 -32.05
C PRO A 288 24.78 -20.07 -30.83
N SER A 289 23.66 -19.93 -30.13
CA SER A 289 23.57 -19.12 -28.92
C SER A 289 23.02 -19.93 -27.75
N PRO A 290 23.82 -20.83 -27.16
CA PRO A 290 23.34 -21.63 -26.04
C PRO A 290 23.02 -20.77 -24.83
N PHE A 291 21.99 -21.18 -24.09
CA PHE A 291 21.46 -20.46 -22.94
C PHE A 291 20.87 -21.43 -21.91
N CYS A 292 20.78 -20.97 -20.67
CA CYS A 292 20.07 -21.62 -19.58
C CYS A 292 19.44 -20.54 -18.67
N PRO A 293 18.43 -20.89 -17.87
CA PRO A 293 17.75 -19.92 -17.01
C PRO A 293 18.47 -19.70 -15.68
N TYR A 294 18.03 -18.66 -14.97
CA TYR A 294 18.37 -18.36 -13.58
C TYR A 294 17.20 -18.72 -12.69
N ILE A 295 17.47 -19.15 -11.46
CA ILE A 295 16.46 -19.42 -10.46
C ILE A 295 16.83 -18.80 -9.11
N TYR A 296 15.82 -18.25 -8.44
CA TYR A 296 15.87 -17.87 -7.03
C TYR A 296 14.68 -18.52 -6.33
N VAL A 297 14.90 -19.09 -5.16
CA VAL A 297 13.87 -19.76 -4.37
C VAL A 297 13.73 -19.05 -3.03
N LYS A 298 12.56 -18.49 -2.77
CA LYS A 298 12.18 -17.88 -1.48
C LYS A 298 11.47 -18.92 -0.62
N GLY A 299 11.76 -18.92 0.69
CA GLY A 299 11.08 -19.78 1.66
C GLY A 299 11.78 -21.12 1.92
N VAL A 300 12.96 -21.35 1.33
CA VAL A 300 13.81 -22.50 1.64
C VAL A 300 15.05 -22.02 2.40
N THR A 301 15.42 -22.72 3.47
CA THR A 301 16.59 -22.34 4.28
C THR A 301 17.90 -22.57 3.51
N ASP A 302 18.95 -21.83 3.84
CA ASP A 302 20.26 -21.98 3.17
C ASP A 302 20.84 -23.39 3.30
N CYS A 303 20.66 -24.02 4.46
CA CYS A 303 21.10 -25.40 4.69
C CYS A 303 20.36 -26.39 3.77
N GLU A 304 19.05 -26.18 3.59
CA GLU A 304 18.24 -27.03 2.72
C GLU A 304 18.55 -26.80 1.23
N LEU A 305 18.75 -25.55 0.83
CA LEU A 305 19.17 -25.21 -0.53
C LEU A 305 20.54 -25.81 -0.84
N LEU A 306 21.48 -25.79 0.10
CA LEU A 306 22.79 -26.45 -0.02
C LEU A 306 22.63 -27.97 -0.20
N ALA A 307 21.78 -28.61 0.60
CA ALA A 307 21.50 -30.05 0.48
C ALA A 307 20.93 -30.40 -0.91
N LEU A 308 19.99 -29.60 -1.42
CA LEU A 308 19.44 -29.76 -2.77
C LEU A 308 20.51 -29.60 -3.86
N LYS A 309 21.38 -28.59 -3.75
CA LYS A 309 22.49 -28.38 -4.70
C LYS A 309 23.44 -29.58 -4.73
N ASN A 310 23.76 -30.14 -3.56
CA ASN A 310 24.61 -31.35 -3.47
C ASN A 310 23.95 -32.54 -4.16
N GLU A 311 22.65 -32.75 -3.94
CA GLU A 311 21.88 -33.83 -4.57
C GLU A 311 21.86 -33.70 -6.11
N LEU A 312 21.59 -32.50 -6.62
CA LEU A 312 21.67 -32.21 -8.06
C LEU A 312 23.07 -32.49 -8.62
N SER A 313 24.12 -32.12 -7.88
CA SER A 313 25.50 -32.35 -8.32
C SER A 313 25.84 -33.83 -8.39
N ILE A 314 25.40 -34.63 -7.41
CA ILE A 314 25.59 -36.09 -7.38
C ILE A 314 24.88 -36.75 -8.58
N GLU A 315 23.71 -36.24 -8.96
CA GLU A 315 22.94 -36.70 -10.12
C GLU A 315 23.51 -36.20 -11.47
N GLY A 316 24.64 -35.49 -11.47
CA GLY A 316 25.26 -34.95 -12.68
C GLY A 316 24.47 -33.79 -13.31
N PHE A 317 23.56 -33.17 -12.55
CA PHE A 317 22.85 -31.96 -12.95
C PHE A 317 23.69 -30.73 -12.60
N LYS A 318 24.47 -30.26 -13.58
CA LYS A 318 25.44 -29.20 -13.36
C LYS A 318 24.78 -27.83 -13.23
N ILE A 319 25.02 -27.19 -12.10
CA ILE A 319 24.58 -25.82 -11.78
C ILE A 319 25.79 -24.91 -11.53
N THR A 320 25.55 -23.61 -11.46
CA THR A 320 26.49 -22.61 -10.92
C THR A 320 25.71 -21.64 -10.06
N ASP A 321 26.33 -21.11 -9.00
CA ASP A 321 25.72 -20.15 -8.08
C ASP A 321 26.51 -18.84 -7.90
N GLY A 322 27.51 -18.61 -8.76
CA GLY A 322 28.22 -17.34 -8.85
C GLY A 322 29.40 -17.20 -7.89
N HIS A 323 29.81 -18.28 -7.23
CA HIS A 323 31.01 -18.32 -6.39
C HIS A 323 32.10 -19.16 -7.06
N ASP A 324 33.27 -18.56 -7.32
CA ASP A 324 34.33 -19.21 -8.12
C ASP A 324 35.12 -20.28 -7.36
N PHE A 325 35.21 -20.13 -6.04
CA PHE A 325 35.96 -21.02 -5.16
C PHE A 325 35.34 -21.02 -3.75
N HIS A 326 35.81 -21.93 -2.90
CA HIS A 326 35.29 -22.07 -1.53
C HIS A 326 35.52 -20.79 -0.72
N GLY A 327 34.43 -20.21 -0.20
CA GLY A 327 34.47 -18.94 0.54
C GLY A 327 34.56 -17.69 -0.32
N ALA A 328 34.51 -17.80 -1.65
CA ALA A 328 34.47 -16.63 -2.54
C ALA A 328 33.21 -15.79 -2.30
N GLU A 329 33.32 -14.47 -2.47
CA GLU A 329 32.15 -13.60 -2.58
C GLU A 329 31.38 -13.87 -3.88
N PHE A 330 30.13 -13.42 -3.94
CA PHE A 330 29.31 -13.55 -5.14
C PHE A 330 29.85 -12.66 -6.26
N ASN A 331 30.05 -13.25 -7.45
CA ASN A 331 30.60 -12.57 -8.61
C ASN A 331 29.61 -12.60 -9.79
N CYS A 332 29.19 -11.40 -10.21
CA CYS A 332 28.29 -11.23 -11.36
C CYS A 332 28.89 -11.80 -12.66
N GLN A 333 30.19 -11.69 -12.88
CA GLN A 333 30.84 -12.23 -14.09
C GLN A 333 30.79 -13.77 -14.10
N SER A 334 30.90 -14.38 -12.93
CA SER A 334 30.87 -15.84 -12.77
C SER A 334 29.47 -16.41 -12.99
N ILE A 335 28.44 -15.76 -12.45
CA ILE A 335 27.05 -16.22 -12.65
C ILE A 335 26.58 -15.98 -14.09
N ILE A 336 27.00 -14.89 -14.76
CA ILE A 336 26.59 -14.62 -16.15
C ILE A 336 27.38 -15.46 -17.18
N LEU A 337 28.36 -16.26 -16.72
CA LEU A 337 29.13 -17.15 -17.58
C LEU A 337 28.20 -17.91 -18.54
N ARG A 338 28.53 -17.84 -19.83
CA ARG A 338 27.67 -18.41 -20.88
C ARG A 338 27.56 -19.92 -20.69
N ALA A 339 26.35 -20.43 -20.55
CA ALA A 339 26.12 -21.87 -20.60
C ALA A 339 26.43 -22.38 -22.01
N THR A 340 27.13 -23.51 -22.13
CA THR A 340 27.52 -24.11 -23.41
C THR A 340 27.44 -25.63 -23.32
N HIS A 341 27.50 -26.33 -24.46
CA HIS A 341 27.66 -27.77 -24.46
C HIS A 341 28.93 -28.22 -23.69
N GLY A 342 30.02 -27.47 -23.79
CA GLY A 342 31.31 -27.82 -23.19
C GLY A 342 31.28 -27.73 -21.66
N ASN A 343 30.82 -26.60 -21.12
CA ASN A 343 30.73 -26.44 -19.68
C ASN A 343 29.52 -27.15 -19.06
N GLY A 344 28.46 -27.42 -19.83
CA GLY A 344 27.30 -28.20 -19.41
C GLY A 344 26.42 -27.55 -18.35
N ILE A 345 26.53 -26.23 -18.12
CA ILE A 345 25.74 -25.52 -17.10
C ILE A 345 24.25 -25.55 -17.49
N LYS A 346 23.43 -26.25 -16.72
CA LYS A 346 22.00 -26.46 -16.98
C LYS A 346 21.09 -25.45 -16.29
N LEU A 347 21.56 -24.83 -15.22
CA LEU A 347 20.79 -23.88 -14.41
C LEU A 347 21.73 -23.00 -13.59
N LYS A 348 21.34 -21.75 -13.36
CA LYS A 348 22.08 -20.78 -12.56
C LYS A 348 21.28 -20.43 -11.31
N VAL A 349 21.83 -20.67 -10.12
CA VAL A 349 21.12 -20.51 -8.84
C VAL A 349 21.56 -19.21 -8.17
N LEU A 350 20.62 -18.33 -7.88
CA LEU A 350 20.84 -17.09 -7.16
C LEU A 350 20.35 -17.30 -5.72
N ASN A 351 21.21 -17.07 -4.75
CA ASN A 351 20.90 -17.38 -3.34
C ASN A 351 20.14 -16.25 -2.63
N THR A 352 20.26 -15.01 -3.10
CA THR A 352 19.65 -13.83 -2.46
C THR A 352 18.99 -12.93 -3.51
N LEU A 353 18.02 -12.11 -3.08
CA LEU A 353 17.42 -11.08 -3.94
C LEU A 353 18.44 -10.01 -4.38
N GLN A 354 19.45 -9.72 -3.56
CA GLN A 354 20.54 -8.82 -3.94
C GLN A 354 21.34 -9.40 -5.12
N ASN A 355 21.62 -10.70 -5.11
CA ASN A 355 22.28 -11.38 -6.23
C ASN A 355 21.42 -11.33 -7.49
N VAL A 356 20.08 -11.46 -7.35
CA VAL A 356 19.12 -11.31 -8.45
C VAL A 356 19.24 -9.92 -9.08
N ILE A 357 19.13 -8.85 -8.28
CA ILE A 357 19.22 -7.46 -8.77
C ILE A 357 20.56 -7.22 -9.46
N ALA A 358 21.67 -7.55 -8.80
CA ALA A 358 23.03 -7.34 -9.33
C ALA A 358 23.26 -8.08 -10.65
N THR A 359 22.73 -9.30 -10.78
CA THR A 359 22.83 -10.09 -12.02
C THR A 359 22.00 -9.48 -13.15
N ILE A 360 20.74 -9.11 -12.88
CA ILE A 360 19.86 -8.50 -13.88
C ILE A 360 20.45 -7.18 -14.39
N ASP A 361 21.04 -6.37 -13.51
CA ASP A 361 21.67 -5.09 -13.84
C ASP A 361 22.93 -5.26 -14.69
N THR A 362 23.70 -6.32 -14.46
CA THR A 362 24.94 -6.59 -15.20
C THR A 362 24.66 -7.10 -16.63
N ILE A 363 23.56 -7.82 -16.83
CA ILE A 363 23.21 -8.41 -18.13
C ILE A 363 22.71 -7.32 -19.09
N THR A 364 23.32 -7.27 -20.28
CA THR A 364 22.94 -6.35 -21.36
C THR A 364 21.94 -6.93 -22.37
N LYS A 365 21.76 -8.26 -22.38
CA LYS A 365 20.80 -8.95 -23.26
C LYS A 365 19.35 -8.72 -22.83
N THR A 366 18.42 -9.16 -23.67
CA THR A 366 16.99 -9.23 -23.32
C THR A 366 16.81 -10.10 -22.08
N ARG A 367 16.17 -9.51 -21.06
CA ARG A 367 15.91 -10.12 -19.75
C ARG A 367 14.41 -10.27 -19.57
N ARG A 368 14.01 -11.41 -19.01
CA ARG A 368 12.62 -11.66 -18.62
C ARG A 368 12.58 -12.25 -17.22
N ILE A 369 11.72 -11.73 -16.38
CA ILE A 369 11.54 -12.13 -14.99
C ILE A 369 10.14 -12.70 -14.86
N TYR A 370 10.06 -13.95 -14.45
CA TYR A 370 8.83 -14.64 -14.10
C TYR A 370 8.84 -14.91 -12.60
N GLN A 371 7.98 -14.22 -11.87
CA GLN A 371 7.88 -14.32 -10.42
C GLN A 371 6.60 -15.06 -10.04
N PHE A 372 6.75 -16.24 -9.47
CA PHE A 372 5.67 -17.05 -8.92
C PHE A 372 5.54 -16.80 -7.43
N HIS A 373 4.40 -16.29 -6.98
CA HIS A 373 4.16 -15.89 -5.59
C HIS A 373 2.86 -16.48 -5.05
N ILE A 374 2.83 -16.80 -3.75
CA ILE A 374 1.63 -17.31 -3.05
C ILE A 374 0.88 -16.15 -2.41
N GLY A 375 1.63 -15.25 -1.76
CA GLY A 375 1.11 -14.05 -1.10
C GLY A 375 1.29 -12.79 -1.95
N PRO A 376 1.57 -11.62 -1.35
CA PRO A 376 1.92 -10.43 -2.11
C PRO A 376 3.23 -10.62 -2.88
N SER A 377 3.37 -9.91 -4.01
CA SER A 377 4.60 -9.92 -4.80
C SER A 377 5.82 -9.57 -3.94
N PHE A 378 6.76 -10.51 -3.79
CA PHE A 378 7.97 -10.36 -2.96
C PHE A 378 9.15 -9.70 -3.67
N PHE A 379 9.05 -9.46 -4.98
CA PHE A 379 10.10 -8.80 -5.77
C PHE A 379 9.48 -7.74 -6.67
N ALA A 380 10.19 -6.62 -6.85
CA ALA A 380 9.80 -5.53 -7.72
C ALA A 380 11.03 -5.06 -8.50
N TYR A 381 10.89 -4.88 -9.80
CA TYR A 381 11.98 -4.47 -10.68
C TYR A 381 11.44 -3.60 -11.81
N ASP A 382 11.36 -2.30 -11.56
CA ASP A 382 10.65 -1.35 -12.41
C ASP A 382 11.60 -0.69 -13.44
N LYS A 383 12.18 -1.50 -14.33
CA LYS A 383 12.90 -1.01 -15.51
C LYS A 383 12.12 -1.32 -16.78
N PRO A 384 11.69 -0.31 -17.57
CA PRO A 384 10.86 -0.52 -18.76
C PRO A 384 11.44 -1.50 -19.80
N ALA A 385 12.76 -1.66 -19.83
CA ALA A 385 13.46 -2.56 -20.76
C ALA A 385 13.44 -4.04 -20.34
N VAL A 386 12.91 -4.37 -19.16
CA VAL A 386 12.87 -5.75 -18.63
C VAL A 386 11.43 -6.16 -18.41
N GLN A 387 11.03 -7.25 -19.07
CA GLN A 387 9.70 -7.81 -18.84
C GLN A 387 9.65 -8.46 -17.46
N HIS A 388 8.76 -8.01 -16.58
CA HIS A 388 8.53 -8.60 -15.27
C HIS A 388 7.07 -9.06 -15.15
N VAL A 389 6.87 -10.37 -15.24
CA VAL A 389 5.57 -11.02 -15.10
C VAL A 389 5.43 -11.56 -13.68
N LYS A 390 4.33 -11.22 -13.02
CA LYS A 390 3.99 -11.65 -11.66
C LYS A 390 2.80 -12.60 -11.74
N ILE A 391 3.02 -13.85 -11.33
CA ILE A 391 2.06 -14.94 -11.46
C ILE A 391 1.73 -15.45 -10.06
N GLN A 392 0.47 -15.32 -9.67
CA GLN A 392 0.02 -15.86 -8.40
C GLN A 392 -0.27 -17.36 -8.54
N VAL A 393 0.18 -18.15 -7.57
CA VAL A 393 -0.05 -19.60 -7.48
C VAL A 393 -0.50 -19.94 -6.08
N GLU A 394 -1.30 -20.99 -5.90
CA GLU A 394 -1.68 -21.42 -4.54
C GLU A 394 -0.57 -22.23 -3.88
N GLN A 395 0.15 -23.00 -4.68
CA GLN A 395 1.27 -23.83 -4.27
C GLN A 395 2.31 -23.89 -5.38
N PHE A 396 3.58 -24.06 -5.03
CA PHE A 396 4.66 -24.05 -6.02
C PHE A 396 4.60 -25.23 -7.02
N SER A 397 3.87 -26.30 -6.70
CA SER A 397 3.63 -27.42 -7.63
C SER A 397 2.77 -26.99 -8.83
N ASP A 398 1.93 -25.96 -8.69
CA ASP A 398 1.11 -25.41 -9.78
C ASP A 398 1.98 -24.80 -10.90
N ILE A 399 3.20 -24.36 -10.58
CA ILE A 399 4.13 -23.76 -11.54
C ILE A 399 4.37 -24.70 -12.73
N LYS A 400 4.48 -26.01 -12.49
CA LYS A 400 4.64 -27.02 -13.56
C LYS A 400 3.47 -27.06 -14.53
N LEU A 401 2.28 -26.72 -14.03
CA LEU A 401 1.06 -26.64 -14.83
C LEU A 401 0.95 -25.33 -15.61
N ILE A 402 1.82 -24.34 -15.34
CA ILE A 402 1.85 -23.04 -16.02
C ILE A 402 2.99 -22.97 -17.05
N ILE A 403 4.18 -23.46 -16.70
CA ILE A 403 5.36 -23.40 -17.58
C ILE A 403 5.35 -24.47 -18.68
#